data_AF-W2VJK2-F1
#
_entry.id   AF-W2VJK2-F1
#
_cell.length_a   1.000
_cell.length_b   1.000
_cell.length_c   1.000
_cell.angle_alpha   90.00
_cell.angle_beta   90.00
_cell.angle_gamma   90.00
#
_symmetry.space_group_name_H-M   'P 1'
#
loop_
_entity.id
_entity.type
_entity.pdbx_description
1 polymer ?
#
loop_
_entity_poly.entity_id
_entity_poly.type
_entity_poly.pdbx_seq_one_letter_code
_entity_poly.pdbx_strand_id
1 'polypeptide(L)'
;MIGYIFYEAPREEKNFKTLLDMIDASEVREDDETYMNPIDRLFEALEKREPTHFAVKQYRKYKLVADVICSKRTFSTPLLRFA
;
A
#
# COMPACT_ATOMS: atom_id res chain seq x y z
N MET A 1 -4.33 -4.54 -4.27
CA MET A 1 -3.39 -5.68 -4.13
C MET A 1 -3.94 -6.93 -4.80
N ILE A 2 -5.10 -7.46 -4.39
CA ILE A 2 -5.72 -8.63 -5.06
C ILE A 2 -5.93 -8.42 -6.57
N GLY A 3 -6.32 -7.21 -7.00
CA GLY A 3 -6.43 -6.91 -8.43
C GLY A 3 -5.11 -7.05 -9.18
N TYR A 4 -3.98 -6.71 -8.58
CA TYR A 4 -2.68 -6.88 -9.23
C TYR A 4 -2.37 -8.37 -9.41
N ILE A 5 -2.55 -9.16 -8.37
CA ILE A 5 -2.33 -10.61 -8.41
C ILE A 5 -3.22 -11.27 -9.47
N PHE A 6 -4.48 -10.86 -9.56
CA PHE A 6 -5.41 -11.47 -10.51
C PHE A 6 -5.10 -11.13 -11.98
N TYR A 7 -4.75 -9.87 -12.28
CA TYR A 7 -4.59 -9.39 -13.65
C TYR A 7 -3.15 -9.44 -14.18
N GLU A 8 -2.15 -9.21 -13.32
CA GLU A 8 -0.74 -9.06 -13.73
C GLU A 8 0.14 -10.25 -13.33
N ALA A 9 -0.15 -10.92 -12.20
CA ALA A 9 0.73 -11.99 -11.71
C ALA A 9 0.58 -13.27 -12.53
N PRO A 10 1.67 -14.06 -12.68
CA PRO A 10 1.62 -15.37 -13.32
C PRO A 10 0.72 -16.32 -12.53
N ARG A 11 0.21 -17.37 -13.18
CA ARG A 11 -0.85 -18.23 -12.63
C ARG A 11 -0.42 -18.92 -11.33
N GLU A 12 0.84 -19.25 -11.22
CA GLU A 12 1.48 -19.89 -10.07
C GLU A 12 1.47 -18.96 -8.84
N GLU A 13 1.52 -17.65 -9.07
CA GLU A 13 1.56 -16.61 -8.03
C GLU A 13 0.15 -16.10 -7.64
N LYS A 14 -0.91 -16.62 -8.26
CA LYS A 14 -2.32 -16.27 -7.93
C LYS A 14 -2.81 -16.97 -6.66
N ASN A 15 -2.10 -16.74 -5.56
CA ASN A 15 -2.33 -17.41 -4.30
C ASN A 15 -2.20 -16.44 -3.10
N PHE A 16 -2.61 -16.89 -1.92
CA PHE A 16 -2.57 -16.07 -0.70
C PHE A 16 -1.16 -15.81 -0.18
N LYS A 17 -0.17 -16.65 -0.52
CA LYS A 17 1.22 -16.41 -0.13
C LYS A 17 1.73 -15.13 -0.79
N THR A 18 1.51 -14.97 -2.10
CA THR A 18 1.86 -13.73 -2.81
C THR A 18 1.13 -12.52 -2.23
N LEU A 19 -0.15 -12.68 -1.85
CA LEU A 19 -0.89 -11.59 -1.21
C LEU A 19 -0.24 -11.16 0.12
N LEU A 20 0.15 -12.12 0.96
CA LEU A 20 0.83 -11.84 2.23
C LEU A 20 2.19 -11.18 2.00
N ASP A 21 3.00 -11.73 1.08
CA ASP A 21 4.30 -11.18 0.70
C ASP A 21 4.17 -9.71 0.23
N MET A 22 3.11 -9.39 -0.53
CA MET A 22 2.84 -8.02 -0.94
C MET A 22 2.42 -7.12 0.23
N ILE A 23 1.64 -7.62 1.19
CA ILE A 23 1.22 -6.86 2.38
C ILE A 23 2.44 -6.51 3.24
N ASP A 24 3.33 -7.47 3.48
CA ASP A 24 4.56 -7.24 4.24
C ASP A 24 5.45 -6.21 3.52
N ALA A 25 5.56 -6.30 2.20
CA ALA A 25 6.27 -5.31 1.39
C ALA A 25 5.58 -3.93 1.31
N SER A 26 4.32 -3.82 1.76
CA SER A 26 3.58 -2.55 1.81
C SER A 26 3.78 -1.78 3.12
N GLU A 27 4.63 -2.27 4.03
CA GLU A 27 4.94 -1.61 5.29
C GLU A 27 5.43 -0.17 5.07
N VAL A 28 4.85 0.74 5.84
CA VAL A 28 5.17 2.17 5.85
C VAL A 28 6.08 2.43 7.04
N ARG A 29 7.21 3.10 6.80
CA ARG A 29 8.14 3.49 7.86
C ARG A 29 7.71 4.85 8.43
N GLU A 30 7.54 4.93 9.74
CA GLU A 30 7.07 6.16 10.42
C GLU A 30 8.13 7.28 10.44
N ASP A 31 9.42 6.94 10.26
CA ASP A 31 10.53 7.89 10.38
C ASP A 31 10.85 8.67 9.09
N ASP A 32 10.33 8.26 7.93
CA ASP A 32 10.62 8.89 6.63
C ASP A 32 9.37 8.90 5.74
N GLU A 33 8.66 10.04 5.75
CA GLU A 33 7.44 10.27 4.95
C GLU A 33 7.70 10.23 3.44
N THR A 34 8.95 10.37 2.99
CA THR A 34 9.33 10.30 1.57
C THR A 34 9.71 8.90 1.12
N TYR A 35 9.78 7.92 2.03
CA TYR A 35 10.10 6.56 1.70
C TYR A 35 8.95 5.88 0.93
N MET A 36 9.18 5.63 -0.36
CA MET A 36 8.27 4.81 -1.18
C MET A 36 8.62 3.33 -1.03
N ASN A 37 7.65 2.55 -0.53
CA ASN A 37 7.80 1.11 -0.43
C ASN A 37 7.80 0.45 -1.85
N PRO A 38 8.26 -0.81 -1.98
CA PRO A 38 8.27 -1.52 -3.26
C PRO A 38 6.89 -1.60 -3.93
N ILE A 39 5.82 -1.68 -3.14
CA ILE A 39 4.45 -1.77 -3.62
C ILE A 39 4.00 -0.46 -4.26
N ASP A 40 4.32 0.69 -3.67
CA ASP A 40 4.06 2.02 -4.20
C ASP A 40 4.69 2.17 -5.58
N ARG A 41 5.97 1.80 -5.71
CA ARG A 41 6.69 1.87 -6.98
C ARG A 41 6.08 0.94 -8.04
N LEU A 42 5.66 -0.25 -7.63
CA LEU A 42 5.00 -1.22 -8.50
C LEU A 42 3.69 -0.65 -9.08
N PHE A 43 2.85 -0.07 -8.22
CA PHE A 43 1.59 0.51 -8.65
C PHE A 43 1.77 1.84 -9.41
N GLU A 44 2.79 2.64 -9.10
CA GLU A 44 3.12 3.83 -9.87
C GLU A 44 3.55 3.48 -11.30
N ALA A 45 4.37 2.44 -11.47
CA ALA A 45 4.76 1.94 -12.79
C ALA A 45 3.55 1.42 -13.57
N LEU A 46 2.66 0.67 -12.91
CA LEU A 46 1.43 0.18 -13.52
C LEU A 46 0.49 1.33 -13.91
N GLU A 47 0.39 2.36 -13.07
CA GLU A 47 -0.42 3.54 -13.34
C GLU A 47 0.10 4.37 -14.51
N LYS A 48 1.42 4.51 -14.65
CA LYS A 48 2.06 5.16 -15.81
C LYS A 48 1.76 4.43 -17.11
N ARG A 49 1.69 3.09 -17.07
CA ARG A 49 1.38 2.25 -18.23
C ARG A 49 -0.11 2.25 -18.54
N GLU A 50 -0.96 2.03 -17.55
CA GLU A 50 -2.40 1.91 -17.69
C GLU A 50 -3.16 2.53 -16.49
N PRO A 51 -3.48 3.82 -16.54
CA PRO A 51 -4.09 4.53 -15.41
C PRO A 51 -5.52 4.08 -15.11
N THR A 52 -6.20 3.44 -16.07
CA THR A 52 -7.58 2.92 -15.92
C THR A 52 -7.65 1.51 -15.34
N HIS A 53 -6.51 0.86 -15.13
CA HIS A 53 -6.42 -0.53 -14.70
C HIS A 53 -7.10 -0.74 -13.32
N PHE A 54 -7.80 -1.86 -13.16
CA PHE A 54 -8.56 -2.14 -11.93
C PHE A 54 -7.68 -2.15 -10.68
N ALA A 55 -6.48 -2.73 -10.80
CA ALA A 55 -5.53 -2.82 -9.69
C ALA A 55 -5.05 -1.43 -9.20
N VAL A 56 -4.88 -0.48 -10.12
CA VAL A 56 -4.50 0.92 -9.82
C VAL A 56 -5.61 1.61 -9.05
N LYS A 57 -6.87 1.49 -9.51
CA LYS A 57 -8.03 2.06 -8.82
C LYS A 57 -8.19 1.49 -7.41
N GLN A 58 -7.97 0.18 -7.23
CA GLN A 58 -7.97 -0.46 -5.92
C GLN A 58 -6.87 0.10 -5.02
N TYR A 59 -5.65 0.22 -5.54
CA TYR A 59 -4.50 0.67 -4.76
C TYR A 59 -4.63 2.11 -4.28
N ARG A 60 -5.09 3.03 -5.14
CA ARG A 60 -5.33 4.43 -4.75
C ARG A 60 -6.29 4.54 -3.57
N LYS A 61 -7.37 3.75 -3.55
CA LYS A 61 -8.32 3.71 -2.42
C LYS A 61 -7.67 3.19 -1.14
N TYR A 62 -6.81 2.17 -1.24
CA TYR A 62 -6.08 1.64 -0.10
C TYR A 62 -5.13 2.69 0.50
N LYS A 63 -4.32 3.36 -0.35
CA LYS A 63 -3.38 4.39 0.08
C LYS A 63 -4.06 5.54 0.83
N LEU A 64 -5.19 6.03 0.31
CA LEU A 64 -5.99 7.07 0.99
C LEU A 64 -6.42 6.67 2.41
N VAL A 65 -6.80 5.40 2.62
CA VAL A 65 -7.21 4.92 3.95
C VAL A 65 -5.99 4.78 4.87
N ALA A 66 -4.87 4.27 4.35
CA ALA A 66 -3.63 4.14 5.11
C ALA A 66 -3.11 5.50 5.61
N ASP A 67 -3.11 6.51 4.74
CA ASP A 67 -2.70 7.88 5.08
C ASP A 67 -3.60 8.48 6.18
N VAL A 68 -4.91 8.28 6.08
CA VAL A 68 -5.88 8.73 7.11
C VAL A 68 -5.63 8.02 8.45
N ILE A 69 -5.28 6.74 8.46
CA ILE A 69 -5.01 5.99 9.69
C ILE A 69 -3.69 6.44 10.33
N CYS A 70 -2.63 6.60 9.54
CA CYS A 70 -1.33 7.07 10.02
C CYS A 70 -1.45 8.48 10.63
N SER A 71 -2.13 9.39 9.94
CA SER A 71 -2.41 10.74 10.46
C SER A 71 -3.31 10.74 11.70
N LYS A 72 -4.27 9.81 11.82
CA LYS A 72 -5.07 9.70 13.06
C LYS A 72 -4.28 9.13 14.24
N ARG A 73 -3.31 8.24 13.99
CA ARG A 73 -2.44 7.67 15.04
C ARG A 73 -1.55 8.75 15.68
N THR A 74 -1.06 9.71 14.89
CA THR A 74 -0.30 10.86 15.42
C THR A 74 -1.16 11.80 16.26
N PHE A 75 -2.46 11.91 15.99
CA PHE A 75 -3.39 12.73 16.78
C PHE A 75 -4.05 12.01 17.98
N SER A 76 -4.12 10.68 17.99
CA SER A 76 -4.78 9.93 19.09
C SER A 76 -3.88 9.63 20.29
N THR A 77 -2.71 10.25 20.40
CA THR A 77 -1.91 10.25 21.64
C THR A 77 -1.66 11.66 22.19
N PRO A 78 -2.63 12.25 22.92
CA PRO A 78 -2.37 13.42 23.76
C PRO A 78 -2.06 13.06 25.23
N LEU A 79 -1.58 11.86 25.57
CA LEU A 79 -1.32 11.47 26.97
C LEU A 79 -0.06 10.63 27.18
N LEU A 80 1.12 11.13 26.75
CA LEU A 80 2.41 10.70 27.31
C LEU A 80 3.58 11.66 27.00
N ARG A 81 3.30 12.98 26.89
CA ARG A 81 4.36 14.00 26.74
C ARG A 81 4.48 15.03 27.85
N PHE A 82 3.64 14.99 28.89
CA PHE A 82 3.82 15.82 30.08
C PHE A 82 3.29 15.12 31.34
N ALA A 83 4.13 14.32 31.99
CA ALA A 83 4.22 14.12 33.45
C ALA A 83 5.43 13.22 33.74
#